data_AF-G9YSE1-F1
#
_entry.id   AF-G9YSE1-F1
#
_cell.length_a   1.000
_cell.length_b   1.000
_cell.length_c   1.000
_cell.angle_alpha   90.00
_cell.angle_beta   90.00
_cell.angle_gamma   90.00
#
_symmetry.space_group_name_H-M   'P 1'
#
loop_
_entity.id
_entity.type
_entity.pdbx_description
1 polymer ?
#
loop_
_entity_poly.entity_id
_entity_poly.type
_entity_poly.pdbx_seq_one_letter_code
_entity_poly.pdbx_strand_id
1 'polypeptide(L)'
;MNLSPSLTADLAGLARKYAARRLVLFGSRARGDNSQIAVVSAGDEYTLKRAYCGKGYVELRAESPTFSPIILRRKELDPLNYEVIGLAVAFLSGIQ
;
A
#
# COMPACT_ATOMS: atom_id res chain seq x y z
N MET A 1 -10.48 -5.36 12.24
CA MET A 1 -10.21 -3.98 11.78
C MET A 1 -11.53 -3.40 11.35
N ASN A 2 -12.04 -2.36 12.03
CA ASN A 2 -13.20 -1.61 11.54
C ASN A 2 -12.68 -0.53 10.61
N LEU A 3 -12.93 -0.67 9.31
CA LEU A 3 -12.58 0.34 8.32
C LEU A 3 -13.69 1.39 8.30
N SER A 4 -13.33 2.67 8.17
CA SER A 4 -14.32 3.70 7.93
C SER A 4 -15.01 3.49 6.56
N PRO A 5 -16.23 4.02 6.35
CA PRO A 5 -16.88 3.96 5.04
C PRO A 5 -16.05 4.59 3.91
N SER A 6 -15.36 5.70 4.19
CA SER A 6 -14.48 6.36 3.22
C SER A 6 -13.31 5.46 2.82
N LEU A 7 -12.59 4.91 3.80
CA LEU A 7 -11.48 4.00 3.55
C LEU A 7 -11.93 2.74 2.80
N THR A 8 -13.13 2.25 3.09
CA THR A 8 -13.73 1.12 2.36
C THR A 8 -13.96 1.45 0.88
N ALA A 9 -14.46 2.64 0.58
CA ALA A 9 -14.68 3.11 -0.79
C ALA A 9 -13.37 3.28 -1.55
N ASP A 10 -12.35 3.85 -0.91
CA ASP A 10 -11.02 4.05 -1.49
C ASP A 10 -10.33 2.71 -1.81
N LEU A 11 -10.38 1.76 -0.88
CA LEU A 11 -9.86 0.41 -1.09
C LEU A 11 -10.61 -0.34 -2.21
N ALA A 12 -11.91 -0.12 -2.36
CA ALA A 12 -12.68 -0.65 -3.49
C ALA A 12 -12.27 -0.01 -4.82
N GLY A 13 -11.98 1.30 -4.83
CA GLY A 13 -11.40 2.00 -5.98
C GLY A 13 -10.03 1.44 -6.36
N LEU A 14 -9.18 1.19 -5.36
CA LEU A 14 -7.88 0.57 -5.53
C LEU A 14 -7.99 -0.83 -6.13
N ALA A 15 -8.91 -1.66 -5.62
CA ALA A 15 -9.18 -2.98 -6.19
C ALA A 15 -9.53 -2.88 -7.69
N ARG A 16 -10.43 -1.97 -8.08
CA ARG A 16 -10.78 -1.74 -9.50
C ARG A 16 -9.58 -1.30 -10.34
N LYS A 17 -8.76 -0.37 -9.84
CA LYS A 17 -7.55 0.13 -10.53
C LYS A 17 -6.59 -1.00 -10.91
N TYR A 18 -6.48 -2.02 -10.05
CA TYR A 18 -5.62 -3.18 -10.26
C TYR A 18 -6.38 -4.40 -10.81
N ALA A 19 -7.62 -4.23 -11.30
CA ALA A 19 -8.49 -5.32 -11.76
C ALA A 19 -8.65 -6.48 -10.75
N ALA A 20 -8.58 -6.16 -9.46
CA ALA A 20 -8.83 -7.08 -8.36
C ALA A 20 -10.32 -7.21 -8.10
N ARG A 21 -10.83 -8.44 -7.99
CA ARG A 21 -12.19 -8.68 -7.50
C ARG A 21 -12.25 -8.51 -5.97
N ARG A 22 -11.18 -8.90 -5.28
CA ARG A 22 -11.06 -8.79 -3.83
C ARG A 22 -9.62 -8.51 -3.43
N LEU A 23 -9.45 -7.47 -2.62
CA LEU A 23 -8.21 -7.17 -1.91
C LEU A 23 -8.38 -7.60 -0.46
N VAL A 24 -7.51 -8.47 0.04
CA VAL A 24 -7.53 -8.90 1.44
C VAL A 24 -6.37 -8.24 2.16
N LEU A 25 -6.70 -7.41 3.15
CA LEU A 25 -5.72 -6.75 3.99
C LEU A 25 -5.59 -7.46 5.32
N PHE A 26 -4.36 -7.70 5.73
CA PHE A 26 -4.05 -8.12 7.08
C PHE A 26 -3.59 -6.90 7.86
N GLY A 27 -4.28 -6.63 8.97
CA GLY A 27 -3.92 -5.55 9.87
C GLY A 27 -2.71 -5.97 10.69
N SER A 28 -1.57 -5.35 10.45
CA SER A 28 -0.51 -5.36 11.44
C SER A 28 0.34 -4.12 11.32
N ARG A 29 0.84 -3.70 12.48
CA ARG A 29 2.06 -2.92 12.68
C ARG A 29 3.28 -3.66 12.09
N ALA A 30 3.20 -4.19 10.87
CA ALA A 30 4.23 -4.94 10.18
C ALA A 30 5.36 -4.01 9.78
N ARG A 31 6.15 -3.69 10.80
CA ARG A 31 7.38 -2.95 10.72
C ARG A 31 8.58 -3.91 10.55
N GLY A 32 8.32 -5.18 10.23
CA GLY A 32 9.26 -6.28 10.46
C GLY A 32 9.75 -7.01 9.23
N ASP A 33 8.96 -7.10 8.15
CA ASP A 33 9.35 -7.91 6.99
C ASP A 33 9.38 -7.04 5.74
N ASN A 34 10.56 -6.50 5.45
CA ASN A 34 10.83 -5.75 4.23
C ASN A 34 10.48 -6.63 3.02
N SER A 35 9.88 -6.03 1.99
CA SER A 35 9.42 -6.68 0.73
C SER A 35 7.97 -7.16 0.66
N GLN A 36 7.11 -6.89 1.64
CA GLN A 36 5.68 -7.19 1.48
C GLN A 36 4.96 -6.15 0.62
N ILE A 37 3.92 -6.58 -0.10
CA ILE A 37 3.01 -5.66 -0.79
C ILE A 37 2.07 -5.07 0.26
N ALA A 38 2.07 -3.75 0.37
CA ALA A 38 1.22 -3.02 1.30
C ALA A 38 0.30 -2.07 0.55
N VAL A 39 -0.86 -1.80 1.15
CA VAL A 39 -1.60 -0.59 0.85
C VAL A 39 -0.97 0.54 1.62
N VAL A 40 -0.51 1.55 0.90
CA VAL A 40 0.06 2.76 1.45
C VAL A 40 -0.80 3.95 1.06
N SER A 41 -1.08 4.82 2.02
CA SER A 41 -1.47 6.19 1.77
C SER A 41 -0.19 7.00 1.54
N ALA A 42 -0.11 7.72 0.43
CA ALA A 42 1.00 8.62 0.14
C ALA A 42 0.45 9.87 -0.55
N GLY A 43 0.52 11.02 0.14
CA GLY A 43 -0.22 12.21 -0.28
C GLY A 43 -1.74 11.97 -0.25
N ASP A 44 -2.41 12.22 -1.37
CA ASP A 44 -3.88 12.12 -1.48
C ASP A 44 -4.36 10.79 -2.10
N GLU A 45 -3.47 9.83 -2.33
CA GLU A 45 -3.81 8.55 -2.96
C GLU A 45 -3.45 7.34 -2.11
N TYR A 46 -4.31 6.32 -2.21
CA TYR A 46 -3.96 4.95 -1.81
C TYR A 46 -3.36 4.18 -2.99
N THR A 47 -2.27 3.45 -2.76
CA THR A 47 -1.64 2.59 -3.77
C THR A 47 -1.18 1.26 -3.18
N LEU A 48 -1.11 0.23 -4.03
CA LEU A 48 -0.34 -0.98 -3.76
C LEU A 48 1.12 -0.77 -4.17
N LYS A 49 2.03 -0.96 -3.22
CA LYS A 49 3.47 -0.90 -3.44
C LYS A 49 4.17 -1.92 -2.56
N ARG A 50 5.29 -2.44 -3.05
CA ARG A 50 6.22 -3.20 -2.22
C ARG A 50 7.01 -2.21 -1.37
N ALA A 51 6.85 -2.30 -0.06
CA ALA A 51 7.48 -1.37 0.87
C ALA A 51 8.79 -1.94 1.42
N TYR A 52 9.85 -1.14 1.35
CA TYR A 52 11.15 -1.39 1.96
C TYR A 52 11.43 -0.31 2.99
N CYS A 53 11.50 -0.71 4.25
CA CYS A 53 11.80 0.18 5.35
C CYS A 53 13.29 0.12 5.67
N GLY A 54 13.98 1.23 5.44
CA GLY A 54 15.38 1.42 5.82
C GLY A 54 15.53 2.41 6.97
N LYS A 55 16.77 2.65 7.40
CA LYS A 55 17.05 3.64 8.44
C LYS A 55 16.80 5.05 7.91
N GLY A 56 15.67 5.65 8.30
CA GLY A 56 15.31 7.04 7.97
C GLY A 56 14.73 7.23 6.57
N TYR A 57 14.36 6.16 5.88
CA TYR A 57 13.67 6.22 4.59
C TYR A 57 12.73 5.03 4.41
N VAL A 58 11.73 5.22 3.56
CA VAL A 58 10.90 4.17 3.00
C VAL A 58 11.03 4.21 1.48
N GLU A 59 11.20 3.05 0.86
CA GLU A 59 11.18 2.91 -0.59
C GLU A 59 9.94 2.10 -0.99
N LEU A 60 9.14 2.66 -1.89
CA LEU A 60 7.92 2.08 -2.42
C LEU A 60 8.16 1.69 -3.88
N ARG A 61 8.23 0.39 -4.16
CA ARG A 61 8.40 -0.14 -5.52
C ARG A 61 7.08 -0.61 -6.10
N ALA A 62 6.86 -0.29 -7.38
CA ALA A 62 5.82 -0.96 -8.14
C ALA A 62 6.30 -2.36 -8.57
N GLU A 63 5.37 -3.28 -8.76
CA GLU A 63 5.69 -4.59 -9.37
C GLU A 63 6.00 -4.47 -10.87
N SER A 64 5.44 -3.45 -11.53
CA SER A 64 5.80 -3.16 -12.92
C SER A 64 7.14 -2.41 -12.97
N PRO A 65 8.17 -2.95 -13.65
CA PRO A 65 9.50 -2.35 -13.73
C PRO A 65 9.55 -1.03 -14.50
N THR A 66 8.46 -0.68 -15.21
CA THR A 66 8.32 0.59 -15.93
C THR A 66 8.15 1.81 -15.02
N PHE A 67 7.81 1.61 -13.74
CA PHE A 67 7.62 2.68 -12.78
C PHE A 67 8.83 2.79 -11.85
N SER A 68 9.38 3.99 -11.74
CA SER A 68 10.47 4.26 -10.81
C SER A 68 10.01 4.12 -9.35
N PRO A 69 10.88 3.66 -8.44
CA PRO A 69 10.58 3.65 -7.01
C PRO A 69 10.30 5.05 -6.48
N ILE A 70 9.36 5.15 -5.54
CA ILE A 70 9.14 6.38 -4.75
C ILE A 70 9.98 6.24 -3.47
N ILE A 71 10.82 7.22 -3.17
CA ILE A 71 11.68 7.22 -1.97
C ILE A 71 11.21 8.34 -1.04
N LEU A 72 10.68 7.97 0.12
CA LEU A 72 10.18 8.90 1.13
C LEU A 72 11.21 9.08 2.24
N ARG A 73 11.48 10.33 2.63
CA ARG A 73 12.44 10.69 3.68
C ARG A 73 11.93 11.86 4.54
N ARG A 74 12.42 11.92 5.78
CA ARG A 74 12.20 13.07 6.69
C ARG A 74 10.70 13.40 6.82
N LYS A 75 10.27 14.59 6.39
CA LYS A 75 8.88 15.08 6.49
C LYS A 75 7.89 14.22 5.70
N GLU A 76 8.34 13.52 4.66
CA GLU A 76 7.49 12.63 3.86
C GLU A 76 7.11 11.35 4.62
N LEU A 77 7.80 11.04 5.73
CA LEU A 77 7.46 9.94 6.63
C LEU A 77 6.50 10.36 7.76
N ASP A 78 6.05 11.61 7.76
CA ASP A 78 5.03 12.09 8.70
C ASP A 78 3.70 11.34 8.44
N PRO A 79 2.97 10.91 9.48
CA PRO A 79 1.68 10.24 9.33
C PRO A 79 0.65 11.00 8.48
N LEU A 80 0.76 12.32 8.36
CA LEU A 80 -0.08 13.13 7.47
C LEU A 80 0.25 12.95 5.99
N ASN A 81 1.48 12.53 5.67
CA ASN A 81 1.99 12.38 4.30
C ASN A 81 2.11 10.91 3.88
N TYR A 82 2.30 10.01 4.84
CA TYR A 82 2.52 8.60 4.60
C TYR A 82 1.97 7.72 5.72
N GLU A 83 1.19 6.71 5.35
CA GLU A 83 0.72 5.69 6.27
C GLU A 83 0.64 4.32 5.60
N VAL A 84 1.09 3.27 6.29
CA VAL A 84 0.79 1.89 5.90
C VAL A 84 -0.57 1.51 6.47
N ILE A 85 -1.55 1.37 5.59
CA ILE A 85 -2.93 1.02 5.96
C ILE A 85 -3.04 -0.46 6.33
N GLY A 86 -2.31 -1.31 5.62
CA GLY A 86 -2.27 -2.74 5.88
C GLY A 86 -1.48 -3.50 4.83
N LEU A 87 -1.17 -4.76 5.15
CA LEU A 87 -0.49 -5.67 4.24
C LEU A 87 -1.49 -6.30 3.29
N ALA A 88 -1.21 -6.29 1.99
CA ALA A 88 -1.98 -7.06 1.02
C ALA A 88 -1.51 -8.51 1.07
N VAL A 89 -2.34 -9.39 1.65
CA VAL A 89 -2.01 -10.82 1.83
C VAL A 89 -2.64 -11.73 0.80
N ALA A 90 -3.64 -11.24 0.06
CA ALA A 90 -4.18 -11.95 -1.10
C ALA A 90 -4.75 -10.97 -2.14
N PHE A 91 -4.59 -11.36 -3.40
CA PHE A 91 -5.17 -10.74 -4.58
C PHE A 91 -5.90 -11.82 -5.37
N LEU A 92 -7.19 -11.60 -5.62
CA LEU A 92 -8.03 -12.48 -6.41
C LEU A 92 -8.49 -11.73 -7.66
N SER A 93 -7.84 -11.98 -8.80
CA SER A 93 -8.35 -11.65 -10.12
C SER A 93 -9.03 -12.87 -10.73
N GLY A 94 -10.08 -12.65 -11.52
CA GLY A 94 -10.53 -13.70 -12.44
C GLY A 94 -9.47 -13.88 -13.51
N ILE A 95 -9.03 -15.12 -13.74
CA ILE A 95 -8.36 -15.45 -15.00
C ILE A 95 -9.45 -15.36 -16.06
N GLN A 96 -9.30 -14.45 -17.01
CA GLN A 96 -10.11 -14.42 -18.22
C GLN A 96 -9.33 -15.06 -19.35
#